data_AF-A0AAN8G506-F1
#
_entry.id   AF-A0AAN8G506-F1
#
_cell.length_a   1.000
_cell.length_b   1.000
_cell.length_c   1.000
_cell.angle_alpha   90.00
_cell.angle_beta   90.00
_cell.angle_gamma   90.00
#
_symmetry.space_group_name_H-M   'P 1'
#
loop_
_entity.id
_entity.type
_entity.pdbx_description
1 polymer ?
#
loop_
_entity_poly.entity_id
_entity_poly.type
_entity_poly.pdbx_seq_one_letter_code
_entity_poly.pdbx_strand_id
1 'polypeptide(L)'
;MSVLVVAMLVSFVFVKNKLKIKLILLRMIGRYVKAKKREEFLYDLCVLYADDVYQWVCHTLRDELEVRRGLKLYLCDRDEVLGADKPTELYNTMDSSWKVVLILTHGFLASDFSSSTMSMCLSFITLTTPNRLNLIVDVNLKIPTNIHFRSGVC
;
A
#
# COMPACT_ATOMS: atom_id res chain seq x y z
N MET A 1 -40.29 -11.02 24.55
CA MET A 1 -39.14 -10.26 25.09
C MET A 1 -37.80 -10.91 24.72
N SER A 2 -37.60 -12.20 25.01
CA SER A 2 -36.31 -12.89 24.79
C SER A 2 -35.83 -12.89 23.32
N VAL A 3 -36.73 -13.10 22.36
CA VAL A 3 -36.39 -13.13 20.91
C VAL A 3 -35.90 -11.77 20.40
N LEU A 4 -36.49 -10.67 20.89
CA LEU A 4 -36.11 -9.32 20.48
C LEU A 4 -34.72 -8.93 21.00
N VAL A 5 -34.39 -9.34 22.23
CA VAL A 5 -33.07 -9.11 22.82
C VAL A 5 -31.99 -9.86 22.05
N VAL A 6 -32.26 -11.12 21.67
CA VAL A 6 -31.34 -11.92 20.84
C VAL A 6 -31.14 -11.27 19.46
N ALA A 7 -32.23 -10.83 18.80
CA ALA A 7 -32.14 -10.17 17.49
C ALA A 7 -31.32 -8.86 17.56
N MET A 8 -31.48 -8.07 18.62
CA MET A 8 -30.75 -6.82 18.82
C MET A 8 -29.25 -7.06 19.08
N LEU A 9 -28.91 -8.09 19.87
CA LEU A 9 -27.52 -8.49 20.10
C LEU A 9 -26.86 -8.98 18.81
N VAL A 10 -27.57 -9.79 18.02
CA VAL A 10 -27.07 -10.28 16.72
C VAL A 10 -26.84 -9.14 15.74
N SER A 11 -27.78 -8.18 15.65
CA SER A 11 -27.60 -7.01 14.77
C SER A 11 -26.43 -6.14 15.22
N PHE A 12 -26.26 -5.95 16.52
CA PHE A 12 -25.15 -5.18 17.09
C PHE A 12 -23.79 -5.83 16.79
N VAL A 13 -23.69 -7.15 16.97
CA VAL A 13 -22.49 -7.92 16.59
C VAL A 13 -22.25 -7.83 15.09
N PHE A 14 -23.29 -7.91 14.26
CA PHE A 14 -23.18 -7.77 12.81
C PHE A 14 -22.65 -6.41 12.40
N VAL A 15 -23.17 -5.33 13.00
CA VAL A 15 -22.77 -3.95 12.69
C VAL A 15 -21.33 -3.67 13.12
N LYS A 16 -20.92 -4.16 14.29
CA LYS A 16 -19.54 -3.99 14.77
C LYS A 16 -18.53 -4.83 13.98
N ASN A 17 -18.90 -6.05 13.59
CA ASN A 17 -17.98 -7.01 12.99
C ASN A 17 -18.19 -7.23 11.48
N LYS A 18 -18.82 -6.28 10.76
CA LYS A 18 -19.13 -6.41 9.31
C LYS A 18 -17.93 -6.92 8.49
N LEU A 19 -16.72 -6.47 8.80
CA LEU A 19 -15.49 -6.88 8.12
C LEU A 19 -15.09 -8.33 8.41
N LYS A 20 -15.08 -8.74 9.69
CA LYS A 20 -14.80 -10.13 10.10
C LYS A 20 -15.82 -11.09 9.52
N ILE A 21 -17.09 -10.71 9.53
CA ILE A 21 -18.18 -11.50 8.96
C ILE A 21 -18.05 -11.61 7.44
N LYS A 22 -17.72 -10.52 6.73
CA LYS A 22 -17.47 -10.55 5.28
C LYS A 22 -16.29 -11.47 4.94
N LEU A 23 -15.23 -11.46 5.73
CA LEU A 23 -14.08 -12.37 5.58
C LEU A 23 -14.47 -13.84 5.83
N ILE A 24 -15.25 -14.14 6.87
CA ILE A 24 -15.76 -15.49 7.15
C ILE A 24 -16.70 -15.96 6.03
N LEU A 25 -17.58 -15.09 5.54
CA LEU A 25 -18.51 -15.40 4.45
C LEU A 25 -17.75 -15.71 3.15
N LEU A 26 -16.74 -14.91 2.81
CA LEU A 26 -15.85 -15.17 1.66
C LEU A 26 -15.11 -16.49 1.81
N ARG A 27 -14.69 -16.84 3.03
CA ARG A 27 -14.07 -18.13 3.36
C ARG A 27 -15.04 -19.31 3.20
N MET A 28 -16.31 -19.16 3.57
CA MET A 28 -17.34 -20.20 3.40
C MET A 28 -17.76 -20.42 1.94
N ILE A 29 -17.73 -19.39 1.11
CA ILE A 29 -18.06 -19.47 -0.33
C ILE A 29 -16.91 -20.13 -1.14
N GLY A 30 -15.85 -20.61 -0.48
CA GLY A 30 -14.70 -21.23 -1.15
C GLY A 30 -13.79 -20.22 -1.87
N ARG A 31 -14.08 -18.92 -1.77
CA ARG A 31 -13.19 -17.83 -2.20
C ARG A 31 -12.15 -17.56 -1.13
N TYR A 32 -11.42 -18.60 -0.72
CA TYR A 32 -10.26 -18.45 0.15
C TYR A 32 -9.18 -17.68 -0.61
N VAL A 33 -9.13 -16.37 -0.43
CA VAL A 33 -8.01 -15.57 -0.92
C VAL A 33 -6.86 -15.83 0.05
N LYS A 34 -6.02 -16.80 -0.30
CA LYS A 34 -4.77 -17.06 0.40
C LYS A 34 -3.95 -15.76 0.35
N ALA A 35 -3.54 -15.26 1.50
CA ALA A 35 -2.58 -14.16 1.54
C ALA A 35 -1.32 -14.63 0.79
N LYS A 36 -0.94 -13.88 -0.25
CA LYS A 36 0.30 -14.15 -0.99
C LYS A 36 1.46 -14.09 0.01
N LYS A 37 2.40 -15.02 -0.10
CA LYS A 37 3.62 -14.97 0.72
C LYS A 37 4.64 -14.02 0.09
N ARG A 38 5.58 -13.51 0.88
CA ARG A 38 6.65 -12.64 0.41
C ARG A 38 7.43 -13.25 -0.76
N GLU A 39 7.65 -14.56 -0.75
CA GLU A 39 8.44 -15.26 -1.77
C GLU A 39 7.73 -15.34 -3.13
N GLU A 40 6.42 -15.04 -3.19
CA GLU A 40 5.62 -15.04 -4.42
C GLU A 40 5.74 -13.71 -5.19
N PHE A 41 6.48 -12.73 -4.66
CA PHE A 41 6.68 -11.42 -5.27
C PHE A 41 8.07 -11.30 -5.91
N LEU A 42 8.15 -10.52 -6.99
CA LEU A 42 9.41 -10.26 -7.70
C LEU A 42 10.33 -9.35 -6.88
N TYR A 43 9.73 -8.34 -6.24
CA TYR A 43 10.41 -7.37 -5.39
C TYR A 43 9.91 -7.45 -3.95
N ASP A 44 10.80 -7.21 -3.00
CA ASP A 44 10.43 -7.05 -1.60
C ASP A 44 9.74 -5.72 -1.35
N LEU A 45 10.20 -4.67 -2.02
CA LEU A 45 9.78 -3.30 -1.83
C LEU A 45 9.82 -2.55 -3.17
N CYS A 46 8.71 -1.91 -3.54
CA CYS A 46 8.71 -0.86 -4.56
C CYS A 46 8.80 0.50 -3.86
N VAL A 47 9.81 1.30 -4.22
CA VAL A 47 10.02 2.62 -3.63
C VAL A 47 9.62 3.69 -4.64
N LEU A 48 8.60 4.47 -4.29
CA LEU A 48 8.09 5.59 -5.07
C LEU A 48 8.54 6.90 -4.40
N TYR A 49 9.20 7.75 -5.17
CA TYR A 49 9.77 9.00 -4.70
C TYR A 49 9.87 10.01 -5.85
N ALA A 50 10.12 11.27 -5.52
CA ALA A 50 10.42 12.32 -6.49
C ALA A 50 11.91 12.63 -6.52
N ASP A 51 12.34 13.31 -7.57
CA ASP A 51 13.75 13.61 -7.86
C ASP A 51 14.46 14.36 -6.73
N ASP A 52 13.72 15.11 -5.90
CA ASP A 52 14.27 15.89 -4.79
C ASP A 52 14.95 15.04 -3.70
N VAL A 53 14.58 13.76 -3.59
CA VAL A 53 15.19 12.81 -2.66
C VAL A 53 16.02 11.73 -3.36
N TYR A 54 16.22 11.83 -4.67
CA TYR A 54 16.97 10.87 -5.49
C TYR A 54 18.31 10.45 -4.84
N GLN A 55 19.13 11.43 -4.46
CA GLN A 55 20.46 11.19 -3.88
C GLN A 55 20.39 10.37 -2.58
N TRP A 56 19.42 10.68 -1.72
CA TRP A 56 19.22 9.94 -0.48
C TRP A 56 18.72 8.52 -0.76
N VAL A 57 17.79 8.35 -1.70
CA VAL A 57 17.27 7.03 -2.07
C VAL A 57 18.38 6.14 -2.64
N CYS A 58 19.14 6.63 -3.62
CA CYS A 58 20.16 5.84 -4.30
C CYS A 58 21.38 5.51 -3.44
N HIS A 59 21.78 6.39 -2.52
CA HIS A 59 23.01 6.22 -1.75
C HIS A 59 22.79 5.76 -0.32
N THR A 60 21.69 6.16 0.32
CA THR A 60 21.43 5.82 1.72
C THR A 60 20.42 4.67 1.81
N LEU A 61 19.23 4.85 1.25
CA LEU A 61 18.15 3.87 1.39
C LEU A 61 18.51 2.56 0.70
N ARG A 62 19.02 2.63 -0.53
CA ARG A 62 19.43 1.45 -1.29
C ARG A 62 20.58 0.69 -0.61
N ASP A 63 21.59 1.38 -0.10
CA ASP A 63 22.70 0.72 0.61
C ASP A 63 22.19 -0.02 1.86
N GLU A 64 21.35 0.64 2.66
CA GLU A 64 20.81 0.03 3.87
C GLU A 64 19.88 -1.16 3.58
N LEU A 65 19.04 -1.09 2.54
CA LEU A 65 18.04 -2.10 2.27
C LEU A 65 18.52 -3.22 1.33
N GLU A 66 19.18 -2.89 0.22
CA GLU A 66 19.69 -3.89 -0.72
C GLU A 66 20.99 -4.50 -0.24
N VAL A 67 21.99 -3.66 0.11
CA VAL A 67 23.35 -4.15 0.40
C VAL A 67 23.41 -4.77 1.79
N ARG A 68 22.95 -4.05 2.82
CA ARG A 68 23.08 -4.51 4.21
C ARG A 68 22.01 -5.52 4.63
N ARG A 69 20.80 -5.43 4.08
CA ARG A 69 19.66 -6.30 4.45
C ARG A 69 19.28 -7.32 3.38
N GLY A 70 19.89 -7.27 2.19
CA GLY A 70 19.65 -8.24 1.13
C GLY A 70 18.24 -8.19 0.54
N LEU A 71 17.55 -7.06 0.64
CA LEU A 71 16.21 -6.89 0.09
C LEU A 71 16.28 -6.60 -1.41
N LYS A 72 15.31 -7.08 -2.18
CA LYS A 72 15.17 -6.72 -3.60
C LYS A 72 14.28 -5.50 -3.74
N LEU A 73 14.85 -4.33 -4.05
CA LEU A 73 14.06 -3.13 -4.30
C LEU A 73 13.71 -3.00 -5.78
N TYR A 74 12.58 -2.36 -6.07
CA TYR A 74 12.34 -1.68 -7.32
C TYR A 74 12.51 -0.17 -7.11
N LEU A 75 13.30 0.48 -7.95
CA LEU A 75 13.51 1.93 -8.00
C LEU A 75 13.20 2.45 -9.40
N CYS A 76 12.32 3.45 -9.53
CA CYS A 76 11.91 3.99 -10.84
C CYS A 76 13.12 4.37 -11.72
N ASP A 77 14.09 5.11 -11.20
CA ASP A 77 15.24 5.57 -12.00
C ASP A 77 16.18 4.45 -12.51
N ARG A 78 16.10 3.25 -11.93
CA ARG A 78 16.95 2.10 -12.31
C ARG A 78 16.19 1.08 -13.14
N ASP A 79 14.96 0.79 -12.72
CA ASP A 79 14.20 -0.38 -13.13
C ASP A 79 13.02 -0.04 -14.05
N GLU A 80 12.70 1.25 -14.25
CA GLU A 80 11.65 1.71 -15.17
C GLU A 80 12.04 1.43 -16.63
N VAL A 81 11.11 0.86 -17.39
CA VAL A 81 11.30 0.49 -18.79
C VAL A 81 11.05 1.70 -19.67
N LEU A 82 12.08 2.14 -20.40
CA LEU A 82 11.96 3.27 -21.32
C LEU A 82 10.90 3.00 -22.41
N GLY A 83 9.96 3.94 -22.55
CA GLY A 83 8.91 3.87 -23.57
C GLY A 83 7.66 3.07 -23.16
N ALA A 84 7.60 2.55 -21.93
CA ALA A 84 6.40 1.93 -21.40
C ALA A 84 5.36 2.98 -20.94
N ASP A 85 4.10 2.56 -20.87
CA ASP A 85 3.03 3.38 -20.30
C ASP A 85 3.18 3.46 -18.77
N LYS A 86 3.61 4.63 -18.28
CA LYS A 86 3.97 4.83 -16.87
C LYS A 86 2.91 4.38 -15.86
N PRO A 87 1.60 4.70 -16.02
CA PRO A 87 0.58 4.25 -15.08
C PRO A 87 0.43 2.73 -15.05
N THR A 88 0.45 2.08 -16.22
CA THR A 88 0.34 0.62 -16.33
C THR A 88 1.57 -0.07 -15.73
N GLU A 89 2.76 0.44 -16.02
CA GLU A 89 3.99 -0.09 -15.45
C GLU A 89 4.03 0.05 -13.93
N LEU A 90 3.72 1.25 -13.42
CA LEU A 90 3.65 1.52 -12.00
C LEU A 90 2.68 0.56 -11.29
N TYR A 91 1.51 0.31 -11.89
CA TYR A 91 0.54 -0.67 -11.38
C TYR A 91 1.14 -2.08 -11.32
N ASN A 92 1.74 -2.54 -12.42
CA ASN A 92 2.31 -3.89 -12.50
C ASN A 92 3.48 -4.09 -11.52
N THR A 93 4.32 -3.07 -11.37
CA THR A 93 5.41 -3.06 -10.40
C THR A 93 4.88 -3.10 -8.98
N MET A 94 3.86 -2.30 -8.65
CA MET A 94 3.24 -2.35 -7.33
C MET A 94 2.61 -3.72 -7.07
N ASP A 95 1.93 -4.32 -8.05
CA ASP A 95 1.33 -5.65 -7.89
C ASP A 95 2.37 -6.76 -7.72
N SER A 96 3.54 -6.62 -8.37
CA SER A 96 4.66 -7.56 -8.26
C SER A 96 5.57 -7.33 -7.05
N SER A 97 5.27 -6.31 -6.22
CA SER A 97 6.05 -5.97 -5.02
C SER A 97 5.34 -6.35 -3.72
N TRP A 98 6.06 -6.97 -2.78
CA TRP A 98 5.49 -7.38 -1.49
C TRP A 98 5.01 -6.18 -0.67
N LYS A 99 5.79 -5.09 -0.66
CA LYS A 99 5.43 -3.82 -0.04
C LYS A 99 5.67 -2.67 -1.02
N VAL A 100 4.93 -1.59 -0.83
CA VAL A 100 5.13 -0.31 -1.50
C VAL A 100 5.52 0.71 -0.44
N VAL A 101 6.59 1.45 -0.69
CA VAL A 101 7.05 2.58 0.11
C VAL A 101 6.85 3.83 -0.72
N LEU A 102 6.01 4.74 -0.24
CA LEU A 102 5.81 6.03 -0.87
C LEU A 102 6.48 7.11 0.00
N ILE A 103 7.46 7.80 -0.58
CA ILE A 103 8.20 8.89 0.07
C ILE A 103 7.53 10.19 -0.34
N LEU A 104 6.86 10.83 0.63
CA LEU A 104 6.16 12.09 0.47
C LEU A 104 7.11 13.25 0.79
N THR A 105 7.41 14.03 -0.24
CA THR A 105 8.23 15.23 -0.21
C THR A 105 7.46 16.41 -0.82
N HIS A 106 7.98 17.63 -0.67
CA HIS A 106 7.38 18.80 -1.33
C HIS A 106 7.47 18.65 -2.85
N GLY A 107 8.60 18.13 -3.38
CA GLY A 107 8.75 17.84 -4.80
C GLY A 107 7.75 16.81 -5.30
N PHE A 108 7.50 15.75 -4.52
CA PHE A 108 6.51 14.75 -4.85
C PHE A 108 5.10 15.35 -4.95
N LEU A 109 4.66 16.11 -3.93
CA LEU A 109 3.33 16.71 -3.92
C LEU A 109 3.13 17.78 -5.00
N ALA A 110 4.20 18.46 -5.41
CA ALA A 110 4.16 19.45 -6.48
C ALA A 110 4.08 18.81 -7.88
N SER A 111 4.36 17.51 -8.02
CA SER A 111 4.32 16.83 -9.31
C SER A 111 2.89 16.60 -9.82
N ASP A 112 2.70 16.67 -11.14
CA ASP A 112 1.41 16.43 -11.80
C ASP A 112 0.91 14.99 -11.59
N PHE A 113 1.83 14.05 -11.36
CA PHE A 113 1.52 12.62 -11.16
C PHE A 113 1.18 12.27 -9.71
N SER A 114 1.37 13.19 -8.76
CA SER A 114 1.20 12.94 -7.32
C SER A 114 -0.16 12.37 -6.96
N SER A 115 -1.24 13.03 -7.43
CA SER A 115 -2.62 12.66 -7.11
C SER A 115 -3.00 11.29 -7.68
N SER A 116 -2.60 11.01 -8.92
CA SER A 116 -2.81 9.73 -9.60
C SER A 116 -2.04 8.60 -8.91
N THR A 117 -0.75 8.81 -8.62
CA THR A 117 0.11 7.84 -7.94
C THR A 117 -0.40 7.52 -6.53
N MET A 118 -0.80 8.53 -5.75
CA MET A 118 -1.38 8.34 -4.42
C MET A 118 -2.69 7.55 -4.48
N SER A 119 -3.59 7.90 -5.40
CA SER A 119 -4.84 7.18 -5.60
C SER A 119 -4.60 5.72 -5.95
N MET A 120 -3.60 5.47 -6.80
CA MET A 120 -3.18 4.12 -7.16
C MET A 120 -2.64 3.36 -5.94
N CYS A 121 -1.73 3.95 -5.17
CA CYS A 121 -1.17 3.35 -3.94
C CYS A 121 -2.26 2.97 -2.93
N LEU A 122 -3.27 3.83 -2.74
CA LEU A 122 -4.39 3.57 -1.84
C LEU A 122 -5.25 2.39 -2.32
N SER A 123 -5.39 2.19 -3.63
CA SER A 123 -6.16 1.07 -4.19
C SER A 123 -5.50 -0.30 -3.92
N PHE A 124 -4.17 -0.34 -3.72
CA PHE A 124 -3.42 -1.55 -3.38
C PHE A 124 -3.55 -1.99 -1.91
N ILE A 125 -4.12 -1.16 -1.04
CA ILE A 125 -4.43 -1.53 0.34
C ILE A 125 -5.72 -2.36 0.32
N THR A 126 -5.57 -3.68 0.25
CA THR A 126 -6.70 -4.62 0.26
C THR A 126 -6.80 -5.38 1.57
N LEU A 127 -7.98 -5.96 1.85
CA LEU A 127 -8.20 -6.82 3.02
C LEU A 127 -7.30 -8.08 3.03
N THR A 128 -6.77 -8.46 1.87
CA THR A 128 -5.98 -9.67 1.64
C THR A 128 -4.48 -9.43 1.77
N THR A 129 -4.05 -8.16 1.71
CA THR A 129 -2.67 -7.72 1.95
C THR A 129 -2.68 -6.46 2.83
N PRO A 130 -3.05 -6.58 4.12
CA PRO A 130 -3.00 -5.45 5.05
C PRO A 130 -1.55 -4.97 5.22
N ASN A 131 -1.35 -3.66 5.40
CA ASN A 131 -0.04 -3.00 5.55
C ASN A 131 0.92 -3.14 4.34
N ARG A 132 0.38 -3.19 3.12
CA ARG A 132 1.19 -3.19 1.89
C ARG A 132 1.86 -1.83 1.64
N LEU A 133 1.20 -0.72 1.97
CA LEU A 133 1.71 0.63 1.77
C LEU A 133 2.38 1.18 3.05
N ASN A 134 3.62 1.63 2.93
CA ASN A 134 4.36 2.35 3.97
C ASN A 134 4.61 3.77 3.48
N LEU A 135 4.36 4.75 4.34
CA LEU A 135 4.53 6.16 4.03
C LEU A 135 5.72 6.70 4.80
N ILE A 136 6.66 7.30 4.08
CA ILE A 136 7.75 8.09 4.67
C ILE A 136 7.42 9.54 4.36
N VAL A 137 7.31 10.37 5.39
CA VAL A 137 6.89 11.77 5.24
C VAL A 137 8.04 12.65 5.68
N ASP A 138 8.43 13.62 4.85
CA ASP A 138 9.32 14.69 5.26
C ASP A 138 8.73 15.46 6.45
N VAL A 139 9.52 15.68 7.49
CA VAL A 139 9.10 16.29 8.78
C VAL A 139 8.50 17.68 8.56
N ASN A 140 8.91 18.38 7.51
CA ASN A 140 8.42 19.73 7.18
C ASN A 140 7.25 19.75 6.19
N LEU A 141 6.66 18.60 5.88
CA LEU A 141 5.61 18.49 4.87
C LEU A 141 4.23 18.82 5.45
N LYS A 142 3.55 19.79 4.85
CA LYS A 142 2.11 20.03 5.09
C LYS A 142 1.31 19.14 4.13
N ILE A 143 0.83 18.01 4.64
CA ILE A 143 -0.05 17.12 3.88
C ILE A 143 -1.34 17.89 3.52
N PRO A 144 -1.74 17.94 2.23
CA PRO A 144 -2.99 18.58 1.82
C PRO A 144 -4.17 17.92 2.54
N THR A 145 -5.02 18.73 3.19
CA THR A 145 -6.19 18.28 3.98
C THR A 145 -7.22 17.47 3.20
N ASN A 146 -7.11 17.46 1.88
CA ASN A 146 -8.00 16.78 0.95
C ASN A 146 -7.69 15.27 0.87
N ILE A 147 -6.57 14.84 1.46
CA ILE A 147 -6.14 13.45 1.49
C ILE A 147 -6.50 12.88 2.86
N HIS A 148 -7.67 12.25 2.95
CA HIS A 148 -8.05 11.49 4.12
C HIS A 148 -7.32 10.14 4.13
N PHE A 149 -6.20 10.06 4.85
CA PHE A 149 -5.64 8.78 5.24
C PHE A 149 -6.62 8.10 6.20
N ARG A 150 -7.46 7.20 5.68
CA ARG A 150 -8.24 6.31 6.54
C ARG A 150 -7.25 5.34 7.17
N SER A 151 -6.78 5.68 8.37
CA SER A 151 -6.15 4.73 9.27
C SER A 151 -7.13 3.59 9.48
N GLY A 152 -6.90 2.48 8.79
CA GLY A 152 -7.52 1.21 9.11
C GLY A 152 -6.90 0.74 10.42
N VAL A 153 -7.41 1.27 11.54
CA VAL A 153 -7.13 0.71 12.85
C VAL A 153 -7.61 -0.75 12.81
N CYS A 154 -6.66 -1.66 13.04
CA CYS A 154 -6.88 -3.10 13.15
C CYS A 154 -7.91 -3.43 14.24
#